data_AF-A0A9R1MJQ9-F1
#
_entry.id   AF-A0A9R1MJQ9-F1
#
_cell.length_a   1.000
_cell.length_b   1.000
_cell.length_c   1.000
_cell.angle_alpha   90.00
_cell.angle_beta   90.00
_cell.angle_gamma   90.00
#
_symmetry.space_group_name_H-M   'P 1'
#
loop_
_entity.id
_entity.type
_entity.pdbx_description
1 polymer ?
#
loop_
_entity_poly.entity_id
_entity_poly.type
_entity_poly.pdbx_seq_one_letter_code
_entity_poly.pdbx_strand_id
1 'polypeptide(L)'
;MTVLNKSFDGLPYYLKPCFLYMSIFPKDREVSRRRLVRRWIAEGYSREVRGRSADEIAEGDFMELISRSMLRPSQQSIHGRKGVDACQVHDLIREISIKKSTEEDFVFTLEEDKMSLLRVLDLEGTPGLADHHLQHIGKLLHLKYFSIRGCDDIHHLPHSLGNLRQLQTLDVRDTRILKLPKTIIKLRMLTYLRLGRKSTDKKVSYEKLEEKLSNSMGNNRLCLLTSGSVMLCAACCAPRRFGYSEDKNCHDICTAACCARLPAVAKRLDSHSGHKKLTWLRKLAVTGINGRNGEKFCSAINNLNRLESLSIQSEGDPGLCECLHWMTSPPENLQSLKLYDNRIKLPRWVQRLQHLVKLNLRSTRLSGHDGDVEVLGRMPNLAILHLLEKSFQGEELHFQIGIFRSLTVLVLRNFGDIKLVKFDQGAMPKLEQLQVRNDWRVSAETGCSANEVAFSSLDFLPSIKEARLWLNIIPDEQLKEIPDEVFLKASNFEEHFRTQLANNPRNPILKVGELENED
;
A
#
# COMPACT_ATOMS: atom_id res chain seq x y z
N MET A 1 35.81 6.05 -18.72
CA MET A 1 35.25 4.80 -19.29
C MET A 1 35.85 3.52 -18.68
N THR A 2 37.18 3.39 -18.56
CA THR A 2 37.85 2.15 -18.10
C THR A 2 37.55 1.74 -16.65
N VAL A 3 37.39 2.69 -15.72
CA VAL A 3 37.07 2.40 -14.30
C VAL A 3 35.60 1.98 -14.13
N LEU A 4 34.68 2.62 -14.86
CA LEU A 4 33.24 2.33 -14.75
C LEU A 4 32.85 1.02 -15.44
N ASN A 5 33.55 0.61 -16.51
CA ASN A 5 33.40 -0.74 -17.08
C ASN A 5 33.83 -1.82 -16.08
N LYS A 6 34.91 -1.59 -15.32
CA LYS A 6 35.33 -2.50 -14.24
C LYS A 6 34.27 -2.60 -13.14
N SER A 7 33.51 -1.54 -12.87
CA SER A 7 32.38 -1.60 -11.94
C SER A 7 31.30 -2.58 -12.40
N PHE A 8 30.96 -2.60 -13.70
CA PHE A 8 30.03 -3.58 -14.28
C PHE A 8 30.62 -5.00 -14.30
N ASP A 9 31.89 -5.14 -14.67
CA ASP A 9 32.57 -6.43 -14.72
C ASP A 9 32.65 -7.07 -13.32
N GLY A 10 32.81 -6.26 -12.27
CA GLY A 10 32.82 -6.65 -10.87
C GLY A 10 31.45 -6.93 -10.26
N LEU A 11 30.34 -6.75 -11.00
CA LEU A 11 29.02 -7.15 -10.51
C LEU A 11 28.88 -8.68 -10.49
N PRO A 12 28.28 -9.26 -9.43
CA PRO A 12 27.86 -10.65 -9.44
C PRO A 12 26.96 -10.95 -10.63
N TYR A 13 27.10 -12.14 -11.19
CA TYR A 13 26.34 -12.55 -12.38
C TYR A 13 24.82 -12.39 -12.22
N TYR A 14 24.28 -12.63 -11.02
CA TYR A 14 22.84 -12.49 -10.74
C TYR A 14 22.35 -11.03 -10.73
N LEU A 15 23.22 -10.04 -10.47
CA LEU A 15 22.86 -8.61 -10.48
C LEU A 15 22.96 -7.96 -11.86
N LYS A 16 23.78 -8.51 -12.77
CA LYS A 16 23.98 -7.94 -14.11
C LYS A 16 22.66 -7.76 -14.87
N PRO A 17 21.72 -8.73 -14.88
CA PRO A 17 20.43 -8.55 -15.53
C PRO A 17 19.59 -7.41 -14.93
N CYS A 18 19.55 -7.30 -13.59
CA CYS A 18 18.83 -6.24 -12.88
C CYS A 18 19.39 -4.85 -13.22
N PHE A 19 20.71 -4.75 -13.31
CA PHE A 19 21.42 -3.53 -13.70
C PHE A 19 21.20 -3.14 -15.17
N LEU A 20 21.34 -4.10 -16.10
CA LEU A 20 21.15 -3.85 -17.54
C LEU A 20 19.71 -3.44 -17.86
N TYR A 21 18.73 -3.94 -17.09
CA TYR A 21 17.33 -3.55 -17.23
C TYR A 21 17.10 -2.04 -17.04
N MET A 22 17.99 -1.35 -16.34
CA MET A 22 17.83 0.07 -16.06
C MET A 22 18.02 0.97 -17.28
N SER A 23 18.64 0.46 -18.34
CA SER A 23 18.79 1.15 -19.63
C SER A 23 17.47 1.57 -20.28
N ILE A 24 16.35 0.88 -19.97
CA ILE A 24 15.03 1.17 -20.55
C ILE A 24 14.42 2.46 -20.02
N PHE A 25 14.92 2.99 -18.90
CA PHE A 25 14.38 4.21 -18.32
C PHE A 25 15.01 5.44 -19.01
N PRO A 26 14.21 6.50 -19.26
CA PRO A 26 14.72 7.77 -19.77
C PRO A 26 15.79 8.34 -18.86
N LYS A 27 16.66 9.19 -19.44
CA LYS A 27 17.63 9.96 -18.67
C LYS A 27 16.91 10.78 -17.58
N ASP A 28 17.54 10.90 -16.42
CA ASP A 28 17.06 11.64 -15.25
C ASP A 28 15.74 11.16 -14.64
N ARG A 29 15.10 10.12 -15.18
CA ARG A 29 13.84 9.62 -14.64
C ARG A 29 14.08 8.84 -13.35
N GLU A 30 13.43 9.29 -12.30
CA GLU A 30 13.33 8.54 -11.06
C GLU A 30 12.35 7.37 -11.19
N VAL A 31 12.79 6.21 -10.73
CA VAL A 31 12.06 4.94 -10.83
C VAL A 31 11.77 4.43 -9.44
N SER A 32 10.48 4.31 -9.09
CA SER A 32 10.10 3.75 -7.79
C SER A 32 10.68 2.35 -7.58
N ARG A 33 11.27 2.10 -6.40
CA ARG A 33 11.80 0.79 -5.98
C ARG A 33 10.79 -0.33 -6.18
N ARG A 34 9.56 -0.11 -5.69
CA ARG A 34 8.46 -1.08 -5.82
C ARG A 34 8.17 -1.41 -7.28
N ARG A 35 8.22 -0.42 -8.17
CA ARG A 35 8.00 -0.61 -9.60
C ARG A 35 9.12 -1.45 -10.18
N LEU A 36 10.37 -1.15 -9.86
CA LEU A 36 11.54 -1.85 -10.37
C LEU A 36 11.60 -3.32 -9.94
N VAL A 37 11.44 -3.59 -8.64
CA VAL A 37 11.41 -4.94 -8.05
C VAL A 37 10.41 -5.84 -8.76
N ARG A 38 9.20 -5.34 -9.00
CA ARG A 38 8.15 -6.09 -9.71
C ARG A 38 8.51 -6.43 -11.15
N ARG A 39 9.19 -5.51 -11.82
CA ARG A 39 9.64 -5.71 -13.21
C ARG A 39 10.72 -6.78 -13.26
N TRP A 40 11.70 -6.77 -12.35
CA TRP A 40 12.73 -7.81 -12.26
C TRP A 40 12.16 -9.20 -11.97
N ILE A 41 11.19 -9.31 -11.07
CA ILE A 41 10.50 -10.58 -10.79
C ILE A 41 9.76 -11.07 -12.04
N ALA A 42 9.09 -10.18 -12.75
CA ALA A 42 8.33 -10.53 -13.95
C ALA A 42 9.23 -10.93 -15.14
N GLU A 43 10.35 -10.25 -15.34
CA GLU A 43 11.38 -10.69 -16.29
C GLU A 43 11.99 -12.04 -15.88
N GLY A 44 12.04 -12.28 -14.57
CA GLY A 44 12.54 -13.51 -13.95
C GLY A 44 14.02 -13.43 -13.60
N TYR A 45 14.54 -12.23 -13.33
CA TYR A 45 15.90 -12.01 -12.84
C TYR A 45 16.03 -12.43 -11.38
N SER A 46 15.01 -12.14 -10.57
CA SER A 46 14.91 -12.57 -9.17
C SER A 46 13.84 -13.66 -9.08
N ARG A 47 14.27 -14.93 -9.01
CA ARG A 47 13.38 -16.11 -8.91
C ARG A 47 13.39 -16.66 -7.50
N GLU A 48 12.30 -17.29 -7.09
CA GLU A 48 12.22 -17.99 -5.81
C GLU A 48 13.28 -19.10 -5.74
N VAL A 49 14.05 -19.10 -4.65
CA VAL A 49 15.06 -20.13 -4.32
C VAL A 49 14.69 -20.69 -2.95
N ARG A 50 14.84 -21.99 -2.74
CA ARG A 50 14.38 -22.72 -1.52
C ARG A 50 14.49 -21.88 -0.25
N GLY A 51 13.35 -21.46 0.30
CA GLY A 51 13.26 -20.71 1.56
C GLY A 51 13.26 -19.18 1.45
N ARG A 52 13.39 -18.60 0.24
CA ARG A 52 13.32 -17.15 0.00
C ARG A 52 12.43 -16.84 -1.20
N SER A 53 11.47 -15.93 -0.99
CA SER A 53 10.55 -15.49 -2.04
C SER A 53 11.25 -14.64 -3.10
N ALA A 54 10.68 -14.59 -4.31
CA ALA A 54 11.18 -13.73 -5.38
C ALA A 54 11.18 -12.23 -4.99
N ASP A 55 10.22 -11.80 -4.16
CA ASP A 55 10.19 -10.43 -3.62
C ASP A 55 11.38 -10.15 -2.70
N GLU A 56 11.70 -11.05 -1.77
CA GLU A 56 12.85 -10.88 -0.84
C GLU A 56 14.19 -10.89 -1.57
N ILE A 57 14.30 -11.66 -2.65
CA ILE A 57 15.51 -11.69 -3.47
C ILE A 57 15.63 -10.38 -4.25
N ALA A 58 14.56 -9.94 -4.93
CA ALA A 58 14.57 -8.71 -5.72
C ALA A 58 14.79 -7.44 -4.88
N GLU A 59 14.23 -7.37 -3.67
CA GLU A 59 14.49 -6.27 -2.74
C GLU A 59 15.95 -6.29 -2.26
N GLY A 60 16.52 -7.48 -1.99
CA GLY A 60 17.94 -7.63 -1.69
C GLY A 60 18.84 -7.18 -2.85
N ASP A 61 18.52 -7.58 -4.07
CA ASP A 61 19.24 -7.19 -5.29
C ASP A 61 19.23 -5.66 -5.48
N PHE A 62 18.09 -5.02 -5.20
CA PHE A 62 17.95 -3.57 -5.27
C PHE A 62 18.89 -2.86 -4.28
N MET A 63 18.86 -3.29 -3.01
CA MET A 63 19.68 -2.69 -1.96
C MET A 63 21.17 -2.93 -2.22
N GLU A 64 21.53 -4.08 -2.78
CA GLU A 64 22.91 -4.39 -3.15
C GLU A 64 23.41 -3.45 -4.27
N LEU A 65 22.61 -3.20 -5.31
CA LEU A 65 22.97 -2.25 -6.37
C LEU A 65 23.15 -0.82 -5.85
N ILE A 66 22.34 -0.40 -4.86
CA ILE A 66 22.52 0.89 -4.17
C ILE A 66 23.82 0.90 -3.37
N SER A 67 24.09 -0.15 -2.57
CA SER A 67 25.29 -0.26 -1.75
C SER A 67 26.59 -0.25 -2.57
N ARG A 68 26.52 -0.74 -3.82
CA ARG A 68 27.61 -0.73 -4.80
C ARG A 68 27.69 0.56 -5.61
N SER A 69 26.88 1.57 -5.27
CA SER A 69 26.78 2.86 -5.96
C SER A 69 26.45 2.77 -7.45
N MET A 70 25.79 1.70 -7.88
CA MET A 70 25.33 1.54 -9.26
C MET A 70 24.04 2.29 -9.52
N LEU A 71 23.25 2.51 -8.47
CA LEU A 71 22.01 3.27 -8.49
C LEU A 71 22.13 4.42 -7.50
N ARG A 72 21.65 5.59 -7.90
CA ARG A 72 21.49 6.73 -7.03
C ARG A 72 20.16 6.61 -6.30
N PRO A 73 20.14 6.57 -4.97
CA PRO A 73 18.90 6.58 -4.23
C PRO A 73 18.17 7.93 -4.39
N SER A 74 16.85 7.90 -4.50
CA SER A 74 15.99 9.09 -4.42
C SER A 74 14.76 8.83 -3.54
N GLN A 75 14.17 9.91 -3.03
CA GLN A 75 12.98 9.88 -2.19
C GLN A 75 11.85 10.74 -2.78
N GLN A 76 10.78 10.12 -3.30
CA GLN A 76 9.68 10.82 -3.97
C GLN A 76 8.45 11.08 -3.08
N SER A 77 8.22 10.30 -2.02
CA SER A 77 6.92 10.34 -1.32
C SER A 77 6.93 11.07 0.02
N ILE A 78 6.04 12.07 0.14
CA ILE A 78 5.67 12.75 1.40
C ILE A 78 4.96 11.78 2.38
N HIS A 79 4.37 10.69 1.86
CA HIS A 79 3.64 9.66 2.63
C HIS A 79 4.40 8.32 2.73
N GLY A 80 5.41 8.11 1.89
CA GLY A 80 6.40 7.03 1.94
C GLY A 80 7.52 7.47 2.86
N ARG A 81 7.22 7.42 4.14
CA ARG A 81 8.09 7.86 5.21
C ARG A 81 9.36 6.99 5.23
N LYS A 82 10.42 7.56 4.62
CA LYS A 82 11.90 7.37 4.62
C LYS A 82 12.47 5.94 4.54
N GLY A 83 12.85 5.60 3.31
CA GLY A 83 13.72 4.56 2.76
C GLY A 83 13.92 4.91 1.28
N VAL A 84 14.91 4.34 0.57
CA VAL A 84 15.07 4.57 -0.88
C VAL A 84 13.82 4.03 -1.60
N ASP A 85 12.84 4.90 -1.86
CA ASP A 85 11.54 4.54 -2.45
C ASP A 85 11.53 4.70 -3.97
N ALA A 86 12.56 5.36 -4.49
CA ALA A 86 12.92 5.49 -5.88
C ALA A 86 14.43 5.44 -6.06
N CYS A 87 14.86 5.18 -7.29
CA CYS A 87 16.26 5.29 -7.67
C CYS A 87 16.37 5.98 -9.01
N GLN A 88 17.56 6.49 -9.29
CA GLN A 88 17.95 7.05 -10.56
C GLN A 88 19.27 6.39 -10.98
N VAL A 89 19.44 6.13 -12.27
CA VAL A 89 20.75 5.66 -12.76
C VAL A 89 21.62 6.88 -12.99
N HIS A 90 22.88 6.83 -12.57
CA HIS A 90 23.85 7.87 -12.93
C HIS A 90 24.02 7.92 -14.45
N ASP A 91 24.16 9.12 -15.04
CA ASP A 91 24.30 9.30 -16.50
C ASP A 91 25.35 8.39 -17.14
N LEU A 92 26.55 8.38 -16.58
CA LEU A 92 27.67 7.57 -17.08
C LEU A 92 27.40 6.06 -16.95
N ILE A 93 26.67 5.65 -15.91
CA ILE A 93 26.30 4.27 -15.65
C ILE A 93 25.18 3.83 -16.60
N ARG A 94 24.28 4.75 -16.97
CA ARG A 94 23.22 4.53 -17.96
C ARG A 94 23.80 4.33 -19.35
N GLU A 95 24.80 5.11 -19.74
CA GLU A 95 25.51 4.91 -21.02
C GLU A 95 26.17 3.54 -21.10
N ILE A 96 26.79 3.07 -20.01
CA ILE A 96 27.38 1.73 -19.94
C ILE A 96 26.29 0.66 -20.01
N SER A 97 25.18 0.85 -19.30
CA SER A 97 24.03 -0.07 -19.33
C SER A 97 23.44 -0.17 -20.75
N ILE A 98 23.32 0.94 -21.48
CA ILE A 98 22.87 0.94 -22.89
C ILE A 98 23.89 0.25 -23.80
N LYS A 99 25.18 0.56 -23.64
CA LYS A 99 26.23 -0.05 -24.46
C LYS A 99 26.31 -1.57 -24.21
N LYS A 100 26.27 -2.00 -22.96
CA LYS A 100 26.32 -3.43 -22.60
C LYS A 100 25.04 -4.18 -22.95
N SER A 101 23.88 -3.53 -22.84
CA SER A 101 22.62 -4.17 -23.24
C SER A 101 22.49 -4.33 -24.75
N THR A 102 23.10 -3.45 -25.56
CA THR A 102 23.17 -3.63 -27.02
C THR A 102 24.21 -4.68 -27.43
N GLU A 103 25.32 -4.81 -26.69
CA GLU A 103 26.31 -5.89 -26.87
C GLU A 103 25.75 -7.28 -26.49
N GLU A 104 24.93 -7.36 -25.43
CA GLU A 104 24.37 -8.62 -24.90
C GLU A 104 22.94 -8.94 -25.39
N ASP A 105 22.40 -8.17 -26.35
CA ASP A 105 21.00 -8.24 -26.85
C ASP A 105 19.95 -8.26 -25.70
N PHE A 106 20.27 -7.54 -24.63
CA PHE A 106 19.51 -7.53 -23.38
C PHE A 106 18.33 -6.55 -23.41
N VAL A 107 18.40 -5.52 -24.26
CA VAL A 107 17.32 -4.55 -24.47
C VAL A 107 16.70 -4.83 -25.82
N PHE A 108 15.46 -5.30 -25.79
CA PHE A 108 14.64 -5.41 -26.99
C PHE A 108 14.33 -3.99 -27.50
N THR A 109 15.02 -3.56 -28.56
CA THR A 109 14.51 -2.50 -29.42
C THR A 109 13.12 -2.95 -29.89
N LEU A 110 12.10 -2.11 -29.70
CA LEU A 110 10.70 -2.41 -30.00
C LEU A 110 10.48 -2.52 -31.52
N GLU A 111 10.90 -3.63 -32.12
CA GLU A 111 10.46 -4.08 -33.43
C GLU A 111 9.09 -4.76 -33.28
N GLU A 112 8.17 -4.58 -34.23
CA GLU A 112 6.78 -5.04 -34.14
C GLU A 112 6.67 -6.56 -33.87
N ASP A 113 7.60 -7.36 -34.39
CA ASP A 113 7.64 -8.82 -34.20
C ASP A 113 8.11 -9.23 -32.78
N LYS A 114 8.94 -8.40 -32.14
CA LYS A 114 9.51 -8.65 -30.80
C LYS A 114 8.57 -8.30 -29.65
N MET A 115 7.52 -7.49 -29.89
CA MET A 115 6.51 -7.18 -28.87
C MET A 115 5.78 -8.43 -28.35
N SER A 116 5.72 -9.50 -29.13
CA SER A 116 5.11 -10.78 -28.73
C SER A 116 5.78 -11.41 -27.50
N LEU A 117 7.08 -11.15 -27.29
CA LEU A 117 7.88 -11.68 -26.17
C LEU A 117 7.81 -10.83 -24.90
N LEU A 118 7.10 -9.70 -24.93
CA LEU A 118 7.05 -8.75 -23.83
C LEU A 118 6.50 -9.39 -22.55
N ARG A 119 7.31 -9.35 -21.47
CA ARG A 119 6.92 -9.89 -20.15
C ARG A 119 6.40 -8.81 -19.21
N VAL A 120 6.80 -7.57 -19.42
CA VAL A 120 6.47 -6.43 -18.57
C VAL A 120 5.90 -5.30 -19.40
N LEU A 121 4.65 -4.93 -19.12
CA LEU A 121 4.03 -3.73 -19.67
C LEU A 121 3.49 -2.88 -18.53
N ASP A 122 4.03 -1.68 -18.42
CA ASP A 122 3.76 -0.82 -17.27
C ASP A 122 3.63 0.63 -17.72
N LEU A 123 2.37 0.98 -17.90
CA LEU A 123 1.85 2.23 -18.42
C LEU A 123 1.39 3.16 -17.29
N GLU A 124 1.88 2.96 -16.06
CA GLU A 124 1.46 3.76 -14.91
C GLU A 124 1.59 5.27 -15.17
N GLY A 125 0.49 6.00 -14.93
CA GLY A 125 0.37 7.45 -15.06
C GLY A 125 0.48 7.97 -16.50
N THR A 126 0.27 7.14 -17.52
CA THR A 126 0.38 7.57 -18.92
C THR A 126 -0.83 8.45 -19.29
N PRO A 127 -0.64 9.75 -19.57
CA PRO A 127 -1.75 10.63 -19.95
C PRO A 127 -2.29 10.24 -21.34
N GLY A 128 -3.60 10.40 -21.54
CA GLY A 128 -4.26 10.10 -22.81
C GLY A 128 -4.51 8.61 -23.10
N LEU A 129 -4.11 7.70 -22.20
CA LEU A 129 -4.40 6.27 -22.34
C LEU A 129 -5.88 5.99 -22.05
N ALA A 130 -6.66 5.78 -23.11
CA ALA A 130 -8.08 5.38 -23.06
C ALA A 130 -8.33 3.89 -23.42
N ASP A 131 -9.55 3.38 -23.15
CA ASP A 131 -9.96 1.97 -23.29
C ASP A 131 -9.55 1.32 -24.62
N HIS A 132 -9.69 2.04 -25.75
CA HIS A 132 -9.43 1.51 -27.09
C HIS A 132 -7.97 1.14 -27.30
N HIS A 133 -7.02 1.79 -26.63
CA HIS A 133 -5.60 1.43 -26.71
C HIS A 133 -5.31 0.03 -26.15
N LEU A 134 -6.17 -0.47 -25.25
CA LEU A 134 -5.98 -1.78 -24.64
C LEU A 134 -6.57 -2.92 -25.48
N GLN A 135 -7.30 -2.65 -26.56
CA GLN A 135 -8.06 -3.66 -27.31
C GLN A 135 -7.23 -4.89 -27.73
N HIS A 136 -5.95 -4.67 -28.09
CA HIS A 136 -5.03 -5.69 -28.56
C HIS A 136 -4.12 -6.29 -27.48
N ILE A 137 -4.30 -5.91 -26.21
CA ILE A 137 -3.43 -6.39 -25.12
C ILE A 137 -3.34 -7.92 -25.07
N GLY A 138 -4.42 -8.62 -25.41
CA GLY A 138 -4.46 -10.08 -25.45
C GLY A 138 -3.55 -10.76 -26.47
N LYS A 139 -2.83 -10.01 -27.31
CA LYS A 139 -1.78 -10.52 -28.21
C LYS A 139 -0.44 -10.75 -27.48
N LEU A 140 -0.23 -10.12 -26.32
CA LEU A 140 1.03 -10.21 -25.56
C LEU A 140 1.08 -11.47 -24.69
N LEU A 141 1.12 -12.65 -25.32
CA LEU A 141 0.91 -13.94 -24.63
C LEU A 141 1.93 -14.27 -23.54
N HIS A 142 3.12 -13.68 -23.61
CA HIS A 142 4.21 -13.84 -22.65
C HIS A 142 4.18 -12.84 -21.48
N LEU A 143 3.17 -11.96 -21.46
CA LEU A 143 3.06 -10.91 -20.45
C LEU A 143 2.83 -11.52 -19.06
N LYS A 144 3.72 -11.18 -18.12
CA LYS A 144 3.69 -11.57 -16.71
C LYS A 144 3.30 -10.41 -15.79
N TYR A 145 3.62 -9.18 -16.17
CA TYR A 145 3.28 -7.97 -15.42
C TYR A 145 2.53 -6.98 -16.30
N PHE A 146 1.34 -6.58 -15.85
CA PHE A 146 0.56 -5.53 -16.49
C PHE A 146 0.10 -4.49 -15.48
N SER A 147 0.48 -3.23 -15.71
CA SER A 147 0.11 -2.10 -14.87
C SER A 147 -0.38 -0.94 -15.73
N ILE A 148 -1.56 -0.42 -15.38
CA ILE A 148 -2.17 0.80 -15.95
C ILE A 148 -2.57 1.75 -14.82
N ARG A 149 -1.85 1.66 -13.70
CA ARG A 149 -2.18 2.41 -12.50
C ARG A 149 -2.18 3.91 -12.78
N GLY A 150 -3.14 4.66 -12.23
CA GLY A 150 -3.19 6.11 -12.40
C GLY A 150 -3.53 6.56 -13.82
N CYS A 151 -3.98 5.65 -14.70
CA CYS A 151 -4.55 6.02 -16.00
C CYS A 151 -6.04 6.32 -15.79
N ASP A 152 -6.35 7.60 -15.63
CA ASP A 152 -7.70 8.05 -15.26
C ASP A 152 -8.74 7.72 -16.35
N ASP A 153 -8.37 7.73 -17.63
CA ASP A 153 -9.31 7.55 -18.76
C ASP A 153 -9.57 6.08 -19.13
N ILE A 154 -9.11 5.14 -18.30
CA ILE A 154 -9.44 3.71 -18.42
C ILE A 154 -10.66 3.36 -17.56
N HIS A 155 -11.74 2.98 -18.23
CA HIS A 155 -13.01 2.58 -17.64
C HIS A 155 -13.25 1.07 -17.75
N HIS A 156 -12.70 0.42 -18.79
CA HIS A 156 -12.94 -1.00 -19.05
C HIS A 156 -11.66 -1.74 -19.41
N LEU A 157 -11.51 -2.94 -18.84
CA LEU A 157 -10.53 -3.90 -19.32
C LEU A 157 -11.13 -4.76 -20.44
N PRO A 158 -10.40 -4.98 -21.54
CA PRO A 158 -10.89 -5.74 -22.68
C PRO A 158 -11.05 -7.22 -22.33
N HIS A 159 -11.97 -7.91 -23.02
CA HIS A 159 -12.14 -9.36 -22.85
C HIS A 159 -10.89 -10.16 -23.28
N SER A 160 -10.10 -9.62 -24.22
CA SER A 160 -8.84 -10.17 -24.69
C SER A 160 -7.79 -10.31 -23.58
N LEU A 161 -7.93 -9.60 -22.44
CA LEU A 161 -7.06 -9.75 -21.27
C LEU A 161 -6.98 -11.21 -20.79
N GLY A 162 -8.05 -11.98 -20.88
CA GLY A 162 -8.05 -13.39 -20.46
C GLY A 162 -7.21 -14.33 -21.32
N ASN A 163 -6.63 -13.83 -22.43
CA ASN A 163 -5.66 -14.58 -23.22
C ASN A 163 -4.27 -14.61 -22.59
N LEU A 164 -3.97 -13.70 -21.65
CA LEU A 164 -2.68 -13.54 -20.99
C LEU A 164 -2.43 -14.61 -19.93
N ARG A 165 -2.35 -15.88 -20.32
CA ARG A 165 -2.30 -17.02 -19.36
C ARG A 165 -1.07 -17.03 -18.45
N GLN A 166 0.00 -16.32 -18.84
CA GLN A 166 1.22 -16.15 -18.05
C GLN A 166 1.17 -14.95 -17.09
N LEU A 167 0.09 -14.16 -17.09
CA LEU A 167 0.01 -12.96 -16.28
C LEU A 167 0.03 -13.30 -14.79
N GLN A 168 1.00 -12.77 -14.07
CA GLN A 168 1.22 -12.96 -12.63
C GLN A 168 0.76 -11.75 -11.83
N THR A 169 0.92 -10.54 -12.37
CA THR A 169 0.53 -9.29 -11.70
C THR A 169 -0.34 -8.43 -12.59
N LEU A 170 -1.48 -8.00 -12.05
CA LEU A 170 -2.37 -6.99 -12.63
C LEU A 170 -2.56 -5.84 -11.64
N ASP A 171 -2.09 -4.65 -12.00
CA ASP A 171 -2.25 -3.41 -11.20
C ASP A 171 -3.10 -2.39 -11.97
N VAL A 172 -4.35 -2.22 -11.52
CA VAL A 172 -5.31 -1.28 -12.10
C VAL A 172 -5.77 -0.25 -11.07
N ARG A 173 -4.95 -0.02 -10.04
CA ARG A 173 -5.27 0.99 -9.03
C ARG A 173 -5.34 2.37 -9.63
N ASP A 174 -6.06 3.26 -8.98
CA ASP A 174 -6.15 4.66 -9.38
C ASP A 174 -6.67 4.83 -10.84
N THR A 175 -7.52 3.90 -11.31
CA THR A 175 -8.23 3.96 -12.61
C THR A 175 -9.74 4.12 -12.39
N ARG A 176 -10.52 4.30 -13.46
CA ARG A 176 -11.99 4.34 -13.42
C ARG A 176 -12.63 2.97 -13.72
N ILE A 177 -11.88 1.87 -13.59
CA ILE A 177 -12.40 0.51 -13.80
C ILE A 177 -13.36 0.11 -12.69
N LEU A 178 -14.64 -0.06 -13.05
CA LEU A 178 -15.69 -0.48 -12.12
C LEU A 178 -15.91 -2.00 -12.11
N LYS A 179 -15.62 -2.67 -13.23
CA LYS A 179 -15.82 -4.11 -13.43
C LYS A 179 -14.60 -4.71 -14.12
N LEU A 180 -14.10 -5.83 -13.63
CA LEU A 180 -13.11 -6.64 -14.36
C LEU A 180 -13.75 -7.22 -15.64
N PRO A 181 -13.05 -7.93 -16.55
CA PRO A 181 -13.63 -8.68 -17.69
C PRO A 181 -13.86 -10.18 -17.37
N LYS A 182 -14.97 -10.80 -17.84
CA LYS A 182 -15.40 -12.14 -17.32
C LYS A 182 -14.30 -13.18 -17.52
N THR A 183 -13.49 -12.95 -18.53
CA THR A 183 -12.32 -13.72 -18.92
C THR A 183 -11.16 -13.66 -17.93
N ILE A 184 -11.17 -12.82 -16.88
CA ILE A 184 -10.11 -12.76 -15.87
C ILE A 184 -9.91 -14.09 -15.13
N ILE A 185 -10.95 -14.92 -15.05
CA ILE A 185 -10.89 -16.27 -14.48
C ILE A 185 -10.01 -17.24 -15.30
N LYS A 186 -9.60 -16.86 -16.51
CA LYS A 186 -8.65 -17.63 -17.32
C LYS A 186 -7.20 -17.42 -16.90
N LEU A 187 -6.91 -16.37 -16.11
CA LEU A 187 -5.56 -16.00 -15.67
C LEU A 187 -5.13 -16.86 -14.46
N ARG A 188 -4.78 -18.12 -14.72
CA ARG A 188 -4.44 -19.09 -13.66
C ARG A 188 -3.11 -18.82 -12.97
N MET A 189 -2.20 -18.09 -13.61
CA MET A 189 -0.91 -17.69 -13.03
C MET A 189 -1.01 -16.39 -12.21
N LEU A 190 -2.19 -15.74 -12.20
CA LEU A 190 -2.38 -14.46 -11.54
C LEU A 190 -2.22 -14.63 -10.01
N THR A 191 -1.14 -14.06 -9.51
CA THR A 191 -0.73 -14.14 -8.11
C THR A 191 -1.05 -12.84 -7.38
N TYR A 192 -0.92 -11.71 -8.07
CA TYR A 192 -1.14 -10.36 -7.55
C TYR A 192 -2.26 -9.65 -8.31
N LEU A 193 -3.30 -9.26 -7.59
CA LEU A 193 -4.36 -8.41 -8.11
C LEU A 193 -4.47 -7.15 -7.26
N ARG A 194 -4.27 -5.98 -7.88
CA ARG A 194 -4.37 -4.69 -7.21
C ARG A 194 -5.45 -3.82 -7.84
N LEU A 195 -6.42 -3.44 -7.02
CA LEU A 195 -7.65 -2.77 -7.45
C LEU A 195 -7.97 -1.56 -6.57
N GLY A 196 -8.83 -0.69 -7.10
CA GLY A 196 -9.40 0.44 -6.36
C GLY A 196 -8.77 1.77 -6.70
N ARG A 197 -9.47 2.87 -6.43
CA ARG A 197 -9.01 4.25 -6.64
C ARG A 197 -8.79 4.90 -5.29
N LYS A 198 -7.82 5.80 -5.19
CA LYS A 198 -7.71 6.74 -4.06
C LYS A 198 -8.44 8.03 -4.43
N SER A 199 -9.42 8.47 -3.64
CA SER A 199 -9.96 9.83 -3.77
C SER A 199 -8.85 10.84 -3.47
N THR A 200 -8.49 11.61 -4.49
CA THR A 200 -7.60 12.78 -4.38
C THR A 200 -8.38 14.08 -4.21
N ASP A 201 -9.64 14.04 -3.76
CA ASP A 201 -10.38 15.27 -3.49
C ASP A 201 -10.08 15.77 -2.08
N LYS A 202 -9.16 16.73 -2.01
CA LYS A 202 -9.19 17.79 -0.98
C LYS A 202 -10.62 18.31 -0.91
N LYS A 203 -11.23 18.28 0.28
CA LYS A 203 -12.43 19.04 0.72
C LYS A 203 -13.14 19.81 -0.41
N VAL A 204 -14.05 19.17 -1.15
CA VAL A 204 -15.28 19.87 -1.52
C VAL A 204 -16.21 19.65 -0.34
N SER A 205 -16.27 20.64 0.56
CA SER A 205 -17.24 20.61 1.65
C SER A 205 -18.64 20.44 1.04
N TYR A 206 -19.32 19.39 1.47
CA TYR A 206 -20.71 19.12 1.13
C TYR A 206 -21.66 20.21 1.66
N GLU A 207 -21.19 21.12 2.51
CA GLU A 207 -21.99 22.24 3.05
C GLU A 207 -22.33 23.28 1.97
N LYS A 208 -21.49 23.44 0.93
CA LYS A 208 -21.72 24.45 -0.13
C LYS A 208 -22.77 24.03 -1.17
N LEU A 209 -23.17 22.76 -1.18
CA LEU A 209 -24.23 22.21 -2.04
C LEU A 209 -25.60 22.22 -1.32
N GLU A 210 -25.61 22.03 0.00
CA GLU A 210 -26.84 22.08 0.81
C GLU A 210 -27.43 23.49 0.89
N GLU A 211 -26.60 24.53 0.95
CA GLU A 211 -27.06 25.93 0.98
C GLU A 211 -27.72 26.36 -0.35
N LYS A 212 -27.26 25.81 -1.48
CA LYS A 212 -27.86 26.08 -2.80
C LYS A 212 -29.15 25.32 -3.05
N LEU A 213 -29.32 24.14 -2.45
CA LEU A 213 -30.52 23.31 -2.60
C LEU A 213 -31.65 23.73 -1.64
N SER A 214 -31.30 24.24 -0.46
CA SER A 214 -32.26 24.73 0.54
C SER A 214 -33.00 25.99 0.08
N ASN A 215 -32.38 26.80 -0.78
CA ASN A 215 -32.95 28.05 -1.26
C ASN A 215 -33.89 27.90 -2.48
N SER A 216 -34.13 26.68 -2.99
CA SER A 216 -34.85 26.48 -4.26
C SER A 216 -36.12 25.62 -4.20
N MET A 217 -36.55 25.09 -3.06
CA MET A 217 -37.82 24.33 -2.99
C MET A 217 -38.65 24.72 -1.78
N GLY A 218 -39.54 25.69 -1.99
CA GLY A 218 -40.69 25.90 -1.13
C GLY A 218 -41.66 24.71 -1.23
N ASN A 219 -42.10 24.25 -0.06
CA ASN A 219 -43.37 23.56 0.20
C ASN A 219 -43.80 22.48 -0.79
N ASN A 220 -43.39 21.23 -0.53
CA ASN A 220 -44.32 20.10 -0.52
C ASN A 220 -43.73 18.94 0.30
N ARG A 221 -44.11 18.89 1.57
CA ARG A 221 -43.92 17.72 2.44
C ARG A 221 -44.85 16.61 1.97
N LEU A 222 -44.30 15.47 1.53
CA LEU A 222 -44.82 14.14 1.91
C LEU A 222 -43.83 13.02 1.52
N CYS A 223 -42.98 12.63 2.47
CA CYS A 223 -42.63 11.25 2.83
C CYS A 223 -41.49 11.27 3.85
N LEU A 224 -41.88 11.48 5.11
CA LEU A 224 -41.05 11.28 6.30
C LEU A 224 -40.97 9.78 6.62
N LEU A 225 -40.05 9.04 6.00
CA LEU A 225 -39.54 7.76 6.51
C LEU A 225 -38.09 7.58 6.04
N THR A 226 -37.15 7.63 7.00
CA THR A 226 -35.71 7.30 6.91
C THR A 226 -34.92 7.98 5.76
N SER A 227 -34.24 9.07 6.13
CA SER A 227 -33.39 9.92 5.30
C SER A 227 -32.14 9.19 4.76
N GLY A 228 -32.30 8.48 3.64
CA GLY A 228 -31.16 7.89 2.92
C GLY A 228 -31.39 7.52 1.45
N SER A 229 -32.62 7.60 0.90
CA SER A 229 -32.93 6.78 -0.28
C SER A 229 -33.66 7.44 -1.45
N VAL A 230 -33.94 8.75 -1.52
CA VAL A 230 -34.79 9.29 -2.62
C VAL A 230 -34.41 10.66 -3.20
N MET A 231 -33.13 11.04 -3.29
CA MET A 231 -32.76 12.24 -4.08
C MET A 231 -31.57 12.01 -5.00
N LEU A 232 -31.72 11.03 -5.91
CA LEU A 232 -31.00 10.99 -7.19
C LEU A 232 -31.83 10.32 -8.31
N CYS A 233 -33.14 10.12 -8.11
CA CYS A 233 -34.04 9.57 -9.14
C CYS A 233 -34.90 10.67 -9.83
N ALA A 234 -35.04 11.86 -9.22
CA ALA A 234 -35.86 12.94 -9.78
C ALA A 234 -35.21 13.68 -10.98
N ALA A 235 -33.90 13.55 -11.20
CA ALA A 235 -33.24 14.03 -12.41
C ALA A 235 -33.24 13.00 -13.56
N CYS A 236 -33.53 11.71 -13.26
CA CYS A 236 -33.59 10.61 -14.24
C CYS A 236 -34.99 10.54 -14.94
N CYS A 237 -35.99 11.36 -14.54
CA CYS A 237 -37.38 11.28 -15.07
C CYS A 237 -38.00 12.59 -15.61
N ALA A 238 -37.24 13.69 -15.79
CA ALA A 238 -37.77 14.90 -16.47
C ALA A 238 -37.27 14.96 -17.93
N PRO A 239 -38.12 14.75 -18.94
CA PRO A 239 -37.69 14.80 -20.33
C PRO A 239 -37.54 16.26 -20.82
N ARG A 240 -36.52 16.48 -21.65
CA ARG A 240 -36.27 17.62 -22.56
C ARG A 240 -35.87 18.97 -21.95
N ARG A 241 -34.59 19.34 -22.10
CA ARG A 241 -34.22 20.74 -22.45
C ARG A 241 -32.83 21.04 -23.03
N PHE A 242 -31.98 20.05 -23.31
CA PHE A 242 -30.73 20.31 -24.05
C PHE A 242 -30.49 19.18 -25.03
N GLY A 243 -30.78 19.43 -26.31
CA GLY A 243 -30.56 18.48 -27.38
C GLY A 243 -29.09 18.08 -27.47
N TYR A 244 -28.81 16.84 -27.09
CA TYR A 244 -27.60 16.10 -27.46
C TYR A 244 -28.02 14.67 -27.78
N SER A 245 -27.34 14.13 -28.80
CA SER A 245 -27.59 12.85 -29.46
C SER A 245 -27.63 11.66 -28.50
N GLU A 246 -28.54 10.75 -28.82
CA GLU A 246 -28.73 9.42 -28.26
C GLU A 246 -27.42 8.63 -28.19
N ASP A 247 -27.12 8.07 -27.01
CA ASP A 247 -26.46 6.76 -26.77
C ASP A 247 -25.72 6.68 -25.43
N LYS A 248 -26.39 7.01 -24.31
CA LYS A 248 -26.09 6.40 -23.00
C LYS A 248 -27.38 6.27 -22.21
N ASN A 249 -27.80 5.03 -21.96
CA ASN A 249 -29.03 4.75 -21.25
C ASN A 249 -28.91 5.30 -19.81
N CYS A 250 -29.78 6.23 -19.44
CA CYS A 250 -29.78 6.96 -18.16
C CYS A 250 -29.76 6.00 -16.94
N HIS A 251 -30.30 4.79 -17.13
CA HIS A 251 -30.23 3.68 -16.19
C HIS A 251 -28.80 3.27 -15.78
N ASP A 252 -27.84 3.30 -16.71
CA ASP A 252 -26.44 2.96 -16.43
C ASP A 252 -25.73 4.06 -15.63
N ILE A 253 -26.14 5.32 -15.81
CA ILE A 253 -25.61 6.49 -15.11
C ILE A 253 -26.18 6.55 -13.69
N CYS A 254 -27.49 6.34 -13.52
CA CYS A 254 -28.16 6.26 -12.21
C CYS A 254 -27.62 5.03 -11.40
N THR A 255 -27.31 3.90 -12.06
CA THR A 255 -26.63 2.74 -11.44
C THR A 255 -25.16 3.04 -11.08
N ALA A 256 -24.44 3.80 -11.92
CA ALA A 256 -23.06 4.21 -11.68
C ALA A 256 -22.93 5.18 -10.50
N ALA A 257 -23.88 6.11 -10.37
CA ALA A 257 -23.90 7.15 -9.34
C ALA A 257 -24.35 6.63 -7.96
N CYS A 258 -25.40 5.80 -7.91
CA CYS A 258 -25.95 5.33 -6.64
C CYS A 258 -25.29 4.04 -6.09
N CYS A 259 -24.63 3.22 -6.94
CA CYS A 259 -24.26 1.86 -6.53
C CYS A 259 -22.88 1.34 -6.98
N ALA A 260 -21.99 2.04 -7.68
CA ALA A 260 -20.99 1.34 -8.52
C ALA A 260 -19.48 1.47 -8.23
N ARG A 261 -18.99 1.92 -7.07
CA ARG A 261 -17.51 2.04 -6.93
C ARG A 261 -16.73 0.73 -6.81
N LEU A 262 -17.36 -0.39 -6.43
CA LEU A 262 -16.71 -1.71 -6.31
C LEU A 262 -17.60 -2.98 -6.44
N PRO A 263 -18.96 -2.95 -6.40
CA PRO A 263 -19.72 -4.19 -6.23
C PRO A 263 -19.70 -5.14 -7.44
N ALA A 264 -19.18 -4.74 -8.59
CA ALA A 264 -19.06 -5.62 -9.75
C ALA A 264 -17.73 -6.39 -9.82
N VAL A 265 -16.66 -5.89 -9.20
CA VAL A 265 -15.45 -6.68 -8.89
C VAL A 265 -15.82 -7.80 -7.92
N ALA A 266 -16.55 -7.43 -6.86
CA ALA A 266 -17.06 -8.36 -5.87
C ALA A 266 -18.04 -9.38 -6.48
N LYS A 267 -18.92 -8.99 -7.43
CA LYS A 267 -19.84 -9.92 -8.13
C LYS A 267 -19.15 -11.05 -8.93
N ARG A 268 -17.84 -10.97 -9.14
CA ARG A 268 -17.07 -12.03 -9.84
C ARG A 268 -16.07 -12.76 -8.99
N LEU A 269 -15.73 -12.17 -7.86
CA LEU A 269 -15.22 -12.91 -6.74
C LEU A 269 -16.37 -13.68 -6.04
N ASP A 270 -17.63 -13.26 -6.24
CA ASP A 270 -18.82 -13.79 -5.57
C ASP A 270 -20.11 -13.72 -6.40
N SER A 271 -20.69 -14.86 -6.78
CA SER A 271 -22.15 -15.13 -6.74
C SER A 271 -22.55 -16.45 -7.41
N HIS A 272 -23.16 -17.34 -6.61
CA HIS A 272 -24.39 -18.13 -6.83
C HIS A 272 -24.68 -18.87 -8.16
N SER A 273 -23.79 -18.86 -9.15
CA SER A 273 -24.00 -19.52 -10.44
C SER A 273 -22.69 -20.10 -10.91
N GLY A 274 -22.55 -21.44 -10.85
CA GLY A 274 -21.58 -22.37 -11.48
C GLY A 274 -20.29 -21.92 -12.19
N HIS A 275 -19.76 -20.72 -11.97
CA HIS A 275 -18.65 -20.13 -12.68
C HIS A 275 -17.37 -20.20 -11.83
N LYS A 276 -16.28 -20.61 -12.47
CA LYS A 276 -14.96 -20.81 -11.84
C LYS A 276 -14.48 -19.51 -11.17
N LYS A 277 -14.21 -19.57 -9.87
CA LYS A 277 -13.77 -18.46 -8.99
C LYS A 277 -12.24 -18.24 -9.10
N LEU A 278 -11.74 -17.07 -8.69
CA LEU A 278 -10.28 -16.77 -8.59
C LEU A 278 -9.62 -17.41 -7.35
N THR A 279 -9.89 -18.69 -7.08
CA THR A 279 -9.43 -19.40 -5.86
C THR A 279 -7.92 -19.61 -5.78
N TRP A 280 -7.18 -19.33 -6.85
CA TRP A 280 -5.72 -19.45 -6.92
C TRP A 280 -4.95 -18.20 -6.50
N LEU A 281 -5.63 -17.08 -6.25
CA LEU A 281 -4.98 -15.82 -5.91
C LEU A 281 -4.27 -15.90 -4.55
N ARG A 282 -2.98 -15.52 -4.49
CA ARG A 282 -2.19 -15.52 -3.25
C ARG A 282 -2.10 -14.14 -2.59
N LYS A 283 -2.02 -13.06 -3.38
CA LYS A 283 -1.90 -11.69 -2.85
C LYS A 283 -2.96 -10.77 -3.46
N LEU A 284 -3.76 -10.16 -2.60
CA LEU A 284 -4.84 -9.24 -2.97
C LEU A 284 -4.65 -7.89 -2.29
N ALA A 285 -4.67 -6.81 -3.06
CA ALA A 285 -4.71 -5.45 -2.52
C ALA A 285 -5.90 -4.69 -3.09
N VAL A 286 -6.75 -4.16 -2.21
CA VAL A 286 -7.93 -3.39 -2.60
C VAL A 286 -7.98 -2.08 -1.84
N THR A 287 -8.16 -0.98 -2.57
CA THR A 287 -8.44 0.34 -2.01
C THR A 287 -9.88 0.74 -2.28
N GLY A 288 -10.45 1.67 -1.49
CA GLY A 288 -11.81 2.15 -1.72
C GLY A 288 -12.91 1.33 -1.02
N ILE A 289 -12.57 0.47 -0.06
CA ILE A 289 -13.58 -0.29 0.69
C ILE A 289 -14.34 0.67 1.62
N ASN A 290 -15.66 0.55 1.68
CA ASN A 290 -16.56 1.34 2.53
C ASN A 290 -17.88 0.60 2.76
N GLY A 291 -18.74 1.10 3.66
CA GLY A 291 -19.98 0.44 4.08
C GLY A 291 -20.88 -0.06 2.94
N ARG A 292 -20.85 0.62 1.77
CA ARG A 292 -21.67 0.26 0.60
C ARG A 292 -21.17 -0.96 -0.17
N ASN A 293 -19.89 -1.34 -0.02
CA ASN A 293 -19.27 -2.44 -0.77
C ASN A 293 -18.66 -3.54 0.12
N GLY A 294 -18.60 -3.32 1.44
CA GLY A 294 -17.98 -4.21 2.42
C GLY A 294 -18.53 -5.63 2.43
N GLU A 295 -19.85 -5.80 2.40
CA GLU A 295 -20.49 -7.13 2.44
C GLU A 295 -20.10 -8.00 1.24
N LYS A 296 -20.20 -7.43 0.03
CA LYS A 296 -19.85 -8.11 -1.22
C LYS A 296 -18.35 -8.41 -1.26
N PHE A 297 -17.52 -7.50 -0.77
CA PHE A 297 -16.07 -7.70 -0.65
C PHE A 297 -15.71 -8.83 0.32
N CYS A 298 -16.37 -8.90 1.48
CA CYS A 298 -16.13 -9.98 2.45
C CYS A 298 -16.56 -11.34 1.88
N SER A 299 -17.72 -11.41 1.25
CA SER A 299 -18.24 -12.64 0.65
C SER A 299 -17.33 -13.15 -0.49
N ALA A 300 -16.79 -12.22 -1.28
CA ALA A 300 -15.77 -12.45 -2.29
C ALA A 300 -14.47 -13.05 -1.72
N ILE A 301 -14.00 -12.56 -0.57
CA ILE A 301 -12.76 -13.01 0.06
C ILE A 301 -12.90 -14.36 0.76
N ASN A 302 -14.07 -14.67 1.32
CA ASN A 302 -14.32 -15.95 2.00
C ASN A 302 -14.01 -17.15 1.09
N ASN A 303 -14.03 -16.98 -0.24
CA ASN A 303 -13.74 -18.01 -1.21
C ASN A 303 -12.24 -18.13 -1.62
N LEU A 304 -11.37 -17.23 -1.15
CA LEU A 304 -9.95 -17.17 -1.52
C LEU A 304 -9.09 -17.99 -0.55
N ASN A 305 -9.24 -19.32 -0.59
CA ASN A 305 -8.58 -20.23 0.35
C ASN A 305 -7.04 -20.29 0.25
N ARG A 306 -6.45 -19.85 -0.87
CA ARG A 306 -4.99 -19.77 -1.07
C ARG A 306 -4.40 -18.39 -0.77
N LEU A 307 -5.21 -17.47 -0.24
CA LEU A 307 -4.76 -16.11 0.02
C LEU A 307 -3.77 -16.07 1.20
N GLU A 308 -2.57 -15.58 0.94
CA GLU A 308 -1.47 -15.45 1.90
C GLU A 308 -1.27 -13.99 2.32
N SER A 309 -1.59 -13.04 1.44
CA SER A 309 -1.42 -11.61 1.71
C SER A 309 -2.66 -10.81 1.31
N LEU A 310 -3.16 -10.02 2.24
CA LEU A 310 -4.33 -9.17 2.07
C LEU A 310 -4.01 -7.75 2.50
N SER A 311 -4.24 -6.79 1.61
CA SER A 311 -4.14 -5.37 1.89
C SER A 311 -5.47 -4.70 1.63
N ILE A 312 -6.03 -4.08 2.66
CA ILE A 312 -7.30 -3.39 2.61
C ILE A 312 -7.07 -1.94 2.96
N GLN A 313 -7.50 -1.04 2.08
CA GLN A 313 -7.50 0.39 2.34
C GLN A 313 -8.93 0.93 2.22
N SER A 314 -9.42 1.49 3.33
CA SER A 314 -10.71 2.17 3.39
C SER A 314 -10.69 3.52 2.71
N GLU A 315 -11.87 3.98 2.27
CA GLU A 315 -12.06 5.32 1.72
C GLU A 315 -13.31 5.99 2.32
N GLY A 316 -13.17 7.28 2.68
CA GLY A 316 -14.28 8.12 3.17
C GLY A 316 -14.77 7.79 4.58
N ASP A 317 -15.77 8.56 5.03
CA ASP A 317 -16.56 8.32 6.24
C ASP A 317 -17.77 7.44 5.84
N PRO A 318 -18.14 6.36 6.57
CA PRO A 318 -17.69 5.93 7.91
C PRO A 318 -16.53 4.91 7.98
N GLY A 319 -15.68 4.77 6.96
CA GLY A 319 -14.58 3.78 6.97
C GLY A 319 -15.04 2.32 6.80
N LEU A 320 -14.27 1.32 7.26
CA LEU A 320 -14.67 -0.11 7.24
C LEU A 320 -15.56 -0.51 8.46
N CYS A 321 -16.05 0.44 9.28
CA CYS A 321 -16.78 0.20 10.56
C CYS A 321 -17.91 -0.81 10.42
N GLU A 322 -18.63 -0.75 9.31
CA GLU A 322 -19.73 -1.68 9.04
C GLU A 322 -19.25 -2.87 8.19
N CYS A 323 -18.17 -2.72 7.43
CA CYS A 323 -17.71 -3.66 6.39
C CYS A 323 -17.21 -4.99 6.90
N LEU A 324 -16.36 -4.95 7.92
CA LEU A 324 -15.59 -6.13 8.32
C LEU A 324 -16.35 -7.03 9.29
N HIS A 325 -17.51 -6.59 9.80
CA HIS A 325 -18.44 -7.42 10.55
C HIS A 325 -19.04 -8.56 9.70
N TRP A 326 -19.15 -8.37 8.38
CA TRP A 326 -19.67 -9.38 7.45
C TRP A 326 -18.67 -10.52 7.14
N MET A 327 -17.44 -10.45 7.63
CA MET A 327 -16.45 -11.50 7.44
C MET A 327 -16.65 -12.61 8.49
N THR A 328 -17.47 -13.60 8.15
CA THR A 328 -17.77 -14.75 9.03
C THR A 328 -16.66 -15.81 9.03
N SER A 329 -15.90 -15.93 7.94
CA SER A 329 -14.81 -16.91 7.77
C SER A 329 -13.59 -16.28 7.07
N PRO A 330 -12.63 -15.70 7.81
CA PRO A 330 -11.45 -15.08 7.21
C PRO A 330 -10.55 -16.13 6.53
N PRO A 331 -9.72 -15.76 5.53
CA PRO A 331 -8.79 -16.69 4.89
C PRO A 331 -7.79 -17.28 5.90
N GLU A 332 -7.83 -18.60 6.10
CA GLU A 332 -7.07 -19.27 7.16
C GLU A 332 -5.55 -19.27 6.92
N ASN A 333 -5.14 -19.28 5.65
CA ASN A 333 -3.72 -19.30 5.24
C ASN A 333 -3.06 -17.91 5.22
N LEU A 334 -3.71 -16.89 5.79
CA LEU A 334 -3.22 -15.52 5.73
C LEU A 334 -1.97 -15.33 6.59
N GLN A 335 -0.85 -14.99 5.96
CA GLN A 335 0.45 -14.74 6.59
C GLN A 335 0.74 -13.24 6.74
N SER A 336 0.19 -12.40 5.87
CA SER A 336 0.39 -10.95 5.92
C SER A 336 -0.93 -10.19 5.75
N LEU A 337 -1.22 -9.31 6.69
CA LEU A 337 -2.41 -8.47 6.68
C LEU A 337 -2.04 -6.99 6.80
N LYS A 338 -2.58 -6.15 5.92
CA LYS A 338 -2.48 -4.69 6.00
C LYS A 338 -3.88 -4.10 6.09
N LEU A 339 -4.19 -3.47 7.20
CA LEU A 339 -5.46 -2.77 7.42
C LEU A 339 -5.18 -1.28 7.55
N TYR A 340 -5.56 -0.54 6.50
CA TYR A 340 -5.49 0.91 6.47
C TYR A 340 -6.91 1.43 6.51
N ASP A 341 -7.35 1.81 7.68
CA ASP A 341 -8.72 2.25 7.91
C ASP A 341 -8.77 3.75 8.28
N ASN A 342 -9.94 4.34 8.53
CA ASN A 342 -10.03 5.71 9.03
C ASN A 342 -10.66 5.82 10.44
N ARG A 343 -11.43 4.82 10.93
CA ARG A 343 -12.27 4.93 12.14
C ARG A 343 -12.67 3.64 12.91
N ILE A 344 -12.06 2.46 12.73
CA ILE A 344 -12.55 1.20 13.38
C ILE A 344 -11.60 0.66 14.43
N LYS A 345 -12.16 0.03 15.46
CA LYS A 345 -11.51 -0.99 16.31
C LYS A 345 -11.01 -2.22 15.52
N LEU A 346 -10.11 -3.00 16.10
CA LEU A 346 -9.61 -4.21 15.43
C LEU A 346 -10.75 -5.22 15.16
N PRO A 347 -10.91 -5.72 13.92
CA PRO A 347 -11.95 -6.71 13.63
C PRO A 347 -11.74 -8.03 14.39
N ARG A 348 -12.80 -8.58 14.98
CA ARG A 348 -12.76 -9.82 15.79
C ARG A 348 -12.24 -11.04 15.04
N TRP A 349 -12.29 -11.08 13.72
CA TRP A 349 -11.77 -12.21 12.95
C TRP A 349 -10.23 -12.22 12.88
N VAL A 350 -9.55 -11.09 13.14
CA VAL A 350 -8.08 -11.01 13.13
C VAL A 350 -7.47 -11.94 14.17
N GLN A 351 -8.11 -12.06 15.34
CA GLN A 351 -7.64 -12.96 16.42
C GLN A 351 -7.72 -14.46 16.05
N ARG A 352 -8.49 -14.82 15.01
CA ARG A 352 -8.62 -16.20 14.54
C ARG A 352 -7.51 -16.60 13.57
N LEU A 353 -6.69 -15.64 13.10
CA LEU A 353 -5.64 -15.89 12.11
C LEU A 353 -4.38 -16.48 12.77
N GLN A 354 -4.37 -17.80 12.94
CA GLN A 354 -3.28 -18.50 13.61
C GLN A 354 -1.94 -18.46 12.83
N HIS A 355 -1.99 -18.32 11.50
CA HIS A 355 -0.80 -18.29 10.63
C HIS A 355 -0.28 -16.89 10.31
N LEU A 356 -0.84 -15.84 10.94
CA LEU A 356 -0.45 -14.47 10.64
C LEU A 356 0.94 -14.17 11.21
N VAL A 357 1.88 -13.84 10.30
CA VAL A 357 3.27 -13.50 10.62
C VAL A 357 3.47 -11.99 10.67
N LYS A 358 2.84 -11.25 9.76
CA LYS A 358 3.02 -9.80 9.59
C LYS A 358 1.69 -9.06 9.63
N LEU A 359 1.58 -8.10 10.53
CA LEU A 359 0.40 -7.23 10.66
C LEU A 359 0.78 -5.75 10.56
N ASN A 360 0.16 -5.05 9.61
CA ASN A 360 0.32 -3.60 9.48
C ASN A 360 -1.03 -2.91 9.73
N LEU A 361 -1.05 -2.04 10.73
CA LEU A 361 -2.22 -1.29 11.15
C LEU A 361 -1.97 0.19 10.96
N ARG A 362 -2.90 0.90 10.32
CA ARG A 362 -2.87 2.37 10.18
C ARG A 362 -4.27 2.90 10.40
N SER A 363 -4.40 3.93 11.23
CA SER A 363 -5.69 4.59 11.48
C SER A 363 -6.79 3.62 11.97
N THR A 364 -6.40 2.60 12.75
CA THR A 364 -7.24 1.53 13.30
C THR A 364 -7.57 1.71 14.80
N ARG A 365 -7.22 2.86 15.41
CA ARG A 365 -7.68 3.26 16.75
C ARG A 365 -7.75 2.14 17.80
N LEU A 366 -6.73 1.29 17.88
CA LEU A 366 -6.61 0.26 18.90
C LEU A 366 -6.70 0.94 20.27
N SER A 367 -7.56 0.46 21.16
CA SER A 367 -7.63 1.03 22.51
C SER A 367 -6.95 0.10 23.51
N GLY A 368 -6.18 0.67 24.44
CA GLY A 368 -5.57 -0.09 25.53
C GLY A 368 -6.63 -0.66 26.49
N HIS A 369 -7.75 0.05 26.66
CA HIS A 369 -8.83 -0.32 27.57
C HIS A 369 -9.70 -1.48 27.06
N ASP A 370 -9.82 -1.66 25.74
CA ASP A 370 -10.62 -2.75 25.16
C ASP A 370 -9.83 -4.07 25.03
N GLY A 371 -8.57 -4.12 25.46
CA GLY A 371 -7.73 -5.32 25.40
C GLY A 371 -7.24 -5.67 23.98
N ASP A 372 -7.42 -4.80 22.99
CA ASP A 372 -7.03 -5.06 21.59
C ASP A 372 -5.52 -5.40 21.46
N VAL A 373 -4.68 -4.70 22.23
CA VAL A 373 -3.22 -4.94 22.26
C VAL A 373 -2.91 -6.32 22.86
N GLU A 374 -3.66 -6.76 23.87
CA GLU A 374 -3.50 -8.08 24.47
C GLU A 374 -3.91 -9.19 23.50
N VAL A 375 -4.98 -8.98 22.73
CA VAL A 375 -5.43 -9.91 21.69
C VAL A 375 -4.33 -10.13 20.64
N LEU A 376 -3.73 -9.04 20.15
CA LEU A 376 -2.58 -9.12 19.24
C LEU A 376 -1.39 -9.84 19.87
N GLY A 377 -1.15 -9.58 21.16
CA GLY A 377 -0.09 -10.19 21.95
C GLY A 377 -0.22 -11.70 22.14
N ARG A 378 -1.43 -12.26 22.09
CA ARG A 378 -1.69 -13.70 22.22
C ARG A 378 -1.54 -14.47 20.90
N MET A 379 -1.34 -13.77 19.77
CA MET A 379 -1.19 -14.43 18.47
C MET A 379 0.12 -15.24 18.40
N PRO A 380 0.06 -16.53 18.02
CA PRO A 380 1.20 -17.44 18.21
C PRO A 380 2.35 -17.20 17.23
N ASN A 381 2.06 -16.74 16.01
CA ASN A 381 3.05 -16.61 14.94
C ASN A 381 3.36 -15.16 14.54
N LEU A 382 2.79 -14.17 15.24
CA LEU A 382 2.98 -12.77 14.91
C LEU A 382 4.44 -12.35 15.22
N ALA A 383 5.24 -12.26 14.17
CA ALA A 383 6.66 -11.91 14.24
C ALA A 383 6.91 -10.43 13.97
N ILE A 384 6.09 -9.82 13.11
CA ILE A 384 6.28 -8.44 12.65
C ILE A 384 4.99 -7.64 12.86
N LEU A 385 5.07 -6.60 13.69
CA LEU A 385 3.94 -5.71 13.97
C LEU A 385 4.32 -4.26 13.60
N HIS A 386 3.55 -3.68 12.69
CA HIS A 386 3.66 -2.26 12.34
C HIS A 386 2.43 -1.51 12.84
N LEU A 387 2.63 -0.69 13.86
CA LEU A 387 1.67 0.29 14.36
C LEU A 387 1.99 1.64 13.73
N LEU A 388 1.29 1.97 12.66
CA LEU A 388 1.49 3.18 11.87
C LEU A 388 0.62 4.33 12.38
N GLU A 389 0.70 5.48 11.71
CA GLU A 389 -0.04 6.70 12.07
C GLU A 389 -1.51 6.43 12.45
N LYS A 390 -1.91 6.94 13.63
CA LYS A 390 -3.25 6.80 14.22
C LYS A 390 -3.73 5.35 14.44
N SER A 391 -2.82 4.38 14.52
CA SER A 391 -3.19 2.98 14.79
C SER A 391 -3.67 2.74 16.21
N PHE A 392 -3.27 3.56 17.18
CA PHE A 392 -3.63 3.46 18.59
C PHE A 392 -4.35 4.72 19.05
N GLN A 393 -5.27 4.56 20.00
CA GLN A 393 -6.02 5.63 20.65
C GLN A 393 -5.88 5.49 22.17
N GLY A 394 -5.28 6.49 22.79
CA GLY A 394 -5.00 6.55 24.23
C GLY A 394 -3.68 7.24 24.51
N GLU A 395 -3.48 7.64 25.77
CA GLU A 395 -2.27 8.33 26.21
C GLU A 395 -1.13 7.36 26.60
N GLU A 396 -1.46 6.14 27.00
CA GLU A 396 -0.49 5.12 27.42
C GLU A 396 -0.60 3.86 26.56
N LEU A 397 0.49 3.51 25.89
CA LEU A 397 0.66 2.25 25.19
C LEU A 397 1.46 1.29 26.07
N HIS A 398 0.74 0.43 26.77
CA HIS A 398 1.30 -0.52 27.73
C HIS A 398 1.39 -1.94 27.15
N PHE A 399 2.61 -2.49 27.14
CA PHE A 399 2.87 -3.87 26.77
C PHE A 399 3.09 -4.72 28.04
N GLN A 400 2.07 -5.48 28.41
CA GLN A 400 2.05 -6.31 29.62
C GLN A 400 3.06 -7.48 29.57
N ILE A 401 3.28 -8.10 30.72
CA ILE A 401 4.08 -9.31 30.84
C ILE A 401 3.50 -10.48 30.01
N GLY A 402 4.37 -11.24 29.34
CA GLY A 402 4.00 -12.52 28.73
C GLY A 402 3.21 -12.46 27.41
N ILE A 403 2.92 -11.26 26.91
CA ILE A 403 2.36 -11.03 25.57
C ILE A 403 3.46 -10.85 24.50
N PHE A 404 3.09 -11.06 23.23
CA PHE A 404 3.96 -10.95 22.05
C PHE A 404 5.17 -11.92 22.07
N ARG A 405 4.91 -13.21 22.35
CA ARG A 405 5.95 -14.24 22.55
C ARG A 405 6.80 -14.55 21.31
N SER A 406 6.30 -14.24 20.12
CA SER A 406 6.95 -14.52 18.84
C SER A 406 7.41 -13.27 18.10
N LEU A 407 7.13 -12.08 18.65
CA LEU A 407 7.43 -10.82 18.00
C LEU A 407 8.93 -10.57 17.95
N THR A 408 9.48 -10.38 16.76
CA THR A 408 10.90 -10.10 16.51
C THR A 408 11.12 -8.67 16.05
N VAL A 409 10.15 -8.07 15.36
CA VAL A 409 10.21 -6.69 14.88
C VAL A 409 8.96 -5.91 15.29
N LEU A 410 9.17 -4.80 16.01
CA LEU A 410 8.12 -3.84 16.33
C LEU A 410 8.43 -2.51 15.66
N VAL A 411 7.47 -2.01 14.88
CA VAL A 411 7.56 -0.69 14.24
C VAL A 411 6.46 0.21 14.79
N LEU A 412 6.86 1.31 15.43
CA LEU A 412 5.99 2.37 15.92
C LEU A 412 6.20 3.61 15.07
N ARG A 413 5.17 4.08 14.37
CA ARG A 413 5.23 5.32 13.58
C ARG A 413 4.15 6.30 13.97
N ASN A 414 4.57 7.53 14.28
CA ASN A 414 3.72 8.70 14.55
C ASN A 414 2.70 8.48 15.67
N PHE A 415 3.09 8.89 16.87
CA PHE A 415 2.49 8.50 18.16
C PHE A 415 1.10 9.09 18.44
N GLY A 416 0.61 10.03 17.63
CA GLY A 416 -0.72 10.62 17.85
C GLY A 416 -0.84 11.16 19.28
N ASP A 417 -1.84 10.70 20.02
CA ASP A 417 -2.13 11.13 21.39
C ASP A 417 -1.32 10.39 22.48
N ILE A 418 -0.43 9.46 22.11
CA ILE A 418 0.37 8.69 23.07
C ILE A 418 1.39 9.63 23.73
N LYS A 419 1.47 9.56 25.06
CA LYS A 419 2.45 10.23 25.92
C LYS A 419 3.44 9.27 26.54
N LEU A 420 3.07 8.01 26.75
CA LEU A 420 3.93 7.00 27.37
C LEU A 420 3.86 5.66 26.63
N VAL A 421 5.03 5.08 26.35
CA VAL A 421 5.18 3.69 25.91
C VAL A 421 5.90 2.91 27.01
N LYS A 422 5.25 1.88 27.55
CA LYS A 422 5.73 1.10 28.71
C LYS A 422 5.85 -0.38 28.36
N PHE A 423 6.95 -0.99 28.77
CA PHE A 423 7.21 -2.43 28.62
C PHE A 423 7.32 -3.08 29.99
N ASP A 424 6.45 -4.03 30.31
CA ASP A 424 6.61 -4.81 31.55
C ASP A 424 7.74 -5.82 31.43
N GLN A 425 8.30 -6.21 32.57
CA GLN A 425 9.32 -7.24 32.64
C GLN A 425 8.78 -8.56 32.06
N GLY A 426 9.45 -9.10 31.03
CA GLY A 426 9.00 -10.31 30.33
C GLY A 426 8.00 -10.07 29.19
N ALA A 427 7.71 -8.82 28.82
CA ALA A 427 7.06 -8.49 27.55
C ALA A 427 7.99 -8.77 26.36
N MET A 428 7.43 -9.22 25.23
CA MET A 428 8.15 -9.38 23.95
C MET A 428 9.54 -10.07 24.06
N PRO A 429 9.63 -11.28 24.62
CA PRO A 429 10.90 -11.92 24.96
C PRO A 429 11.84 -12.18 23.78
N LYS A 430 11.33 -12.17 22.54
CA LYS A 430 12.09 -12.42 21.30
C LYS A 430 12.29 -11.16 20.44
N LEU A 431 11.95 -9.98 20.95
CA LEU A 431 12.08 -8.74 20.17
C LEU A 431 13.55 -8.46 19.89
N GLU A 432 13.95 -8.51 18.62
CA GLU A 432 15.32 -8.26 18.19
C GLU A 432 15.50 -6.83 17.68
N GLN A 433 14.45 -6.26 17.08
CA GLN A 433 14.49 -4.94 16.46
C GLN A 433 13.31 -4.08 16.88
N LEU A 434 13.61 -2.89 17.43
CA LEU A 434 12.64 -1.84 17.72
C LEU A 434 12.85 -0.67 16.77
N GLN A 435 11.84 -0.35 15.98
CA GLN A 435 11.85 0.75 15.03
C GLN A 435 10.88 1.85 15.48
N VAL A 436 11.40 3.01 15.82
CA VAL A 436 10.61 4.16 16.29
C VAL A 436 10.76 5.32 15.34
N ARG A 437 9.64 5.75 14.77
CA ARG A 437 9.58 6.92 13.90
C ARG A 437 8.64 7.96 14.48
N ASN A 438 9.18 9.14 14.77
CA ASN A 438 8.41 10.29 15.18
C ASN A 438 8.57 11.42 14.16
N ASP A 439 7.46 11.83 13.55
CA ASP A 439 7.48 12.87 12.51
C ASP A 439 6.74 14.10 13.03
N TRP A 440 7.53 15.10 13.43
CA TRP A 440 7.13 16.36 14.03
C TRP A 440 6.63 17.30 12.95
N ARG A 441 5.30 17.39 12.79
CA ARG A 441 4.71 18.38 11.89
C ARG A 441 4.61 19.72 12.60
N VAL A 442 5.12 20.76 11.96
CA VAL A 442 5.14 22.13 12.51
C VAL A 442 4.31 23.01 11.60
N SER A 443 3.30 23.67 12.15
CA SER A 443 2.46 24.62 11.42
C SER A 443 2.50 26.00 12.06
N ALA A 444 2.32 27.05 11.26
CA ALA A 444 2.23 28.41 11.75
C ALA A 444 0.98 28.64 12.62
N GLU A 445 -0.10 27.91 12.34
CA GLU A 445 -1.41 28.10 12.96
C GLU A 445 -1.59 27.33 14.28
N THR A 446 -1.02 26.12 14.39
CA THR A 446 -1.22 25.23 15.56
C THR A 446 0.07 24.86 16.31
N GLY A 447 1.21 25.43 15.90
CA GLY A 447 2.52 25.11 16.49
C GLY A 447 3.02 23.71 16.10
N CYS A 448 3.78 23.06 16.98
CA CYS A 448 4.27 21.69 16.77
C CYS A 448 3.23 20.67 17.24
N SER A 449 2.84 19.75 16.35
CA SER A 449 1.81 18.74 16.62
C SER A 449 2.34 17.47 17.31
N ALA A 450 3.64 17.40 17.63
CA ALA A 450 4.23 16.20 18.22
C ALA A 450 4.11 16.23 19.74
N ASN A 451 3.48 15.19 20.28
CA ASN A 451 3.51 14.92 21.72
C ASN A 451 4.90 14.43 22.13
N GLU A 452 5.37 14.92 23.28
CA GLU A 452 6.52 14.34 23.97
C GLU A 452 6.14 12.93 24.43
N VAL A 453 6.68 11.93 23.75
CA VAL A 453 6.43 10.52 24.07
C VAL A 453 7.58 10.02 24.93
N ALA A 454 7.31 9.62 26.16
CA ALA A 454 8.28 8.97 27.00
C ALA A 454 8.30 7.46 26.72
N PHE A 455 9.50 6.88 26.65
CA PHE A 455 9.70 5.44 26.72
C PHE A 455 10.10 5.05 28.13
N SER A 456 9.58 3.94 28.63
CA SER A 456 9.96 3.41 29.94
C SER A 456 10.21 1.92 29.86
N SER A 457 11.18 1.45 30.66
CA SER A 457 11.47 0.02 30.85
C SER A 457 12.01 -0.69 29.60
N LEU A 458 12.76 0.02 28.74
CA LEU A 458 13.43 -0.59 27.58
C LEU A 458 14.54 -1.59 27.99
N ASP A 459 15.05 -1.45 29.21
CA ASP A 459 16.01 -2.35 29.85
C ASP A 459 15.45 -3.77 30.10
N PHE A 460 14.13 -3.92 30.12
CA PHE A 460 13.47 -5.22 30.31
C PHE A 460 13.40 -6.09 29.05
N LEU A 461 13.77 -5.56 27.88
CA LEU A 461 13.75 -6.30 26.61
C LEU A 461 14.99 -7.19 26.50
N PRO A 462 14.89 -8.53 26.64
CA PRO A 462 16.05 -9.38 26.89
C PRO A 462 16.83 -9.80 25.62
N SER A 463 16.21 -9.65 24.45
CA SER A 463 16.72 -10.12 23.15
C SER A 463 16.97 -8.99 22.14
N ILE A 464 16.79 -7.73 22.55
CA ILE A 464 16.94 -6.59 21.67
C ILE A 464 18.39 -6.48 21.20
N LYS A 465 18.58 -6.38 19.88
CA LYS A 465 19.90 -6.26 19.23
C LYS A 465 20.07 -4.87 18.64
N GLU A 466 19.00 -4.32 18.09
CA GLU A 466 19.03 -3.05 17.35
C GLU A 466 17.79 -2.23 17.69
N ALA A 467 18.00 -0.97 18.05
CA ALA A 467 16.96 0.04 18.07
C ALA A 467 17.25 1.05 16.98
N ARG A 468 16.24 1.39 16.19
CA ARG A 468 16.37 2.39 15.14
C ARG A 468 15.42 3.54 15.39
N LEU A 469 15.95 4.75 15.37
CA LEU A 469 15.22 5.98 15.67
C LEU A 469 15.24 6.94 14.49
N TRP A 470 14.07 7.44 14.10
CA TRP A 470 13.94 8.48 13.07
C TRP A 470 13.08 9.62 13.56
N LEU A 471 13.71 10.80 13.62
CA LEU A 471 13.09 12.05 14.00
C LEU A 471 13.04 12.93 12.76
N ASN A 472 11.83 13.25 12.31
CA ASN A 472 11.66 14.09 11.13
C ASN A 472 10.88 15.33 11.50
N ILE A 473 11.47 16.50 11.32
CA ILE A 473 10.76 17.76 11.42
C ILE A 473 10.23 18.09 10.02
N ILE A 474 8.91 18.22 9.91
CA ILE A 474 8.19 18.49 8.66
C ILE A 474 7.52 19.85 8.82
N PRO A 475 8.12 20.92 8.27
CA PRO A 475 7.48 22.23 8.25
C PRO A 475 6.29 22.23 7.29
N ASP A 476 5.26 22.99 7.63
CA ASP A 476 4.19 23.35 6.70
C ASP A 476 4.74 24.26 5.58
N GLU A 477 4.14 24.25 4.39
CA GLU A 477 4.62 24.98 3.21
C GLU A 477 4.70 26.51 3.44
N GLN A 478 3.94 27.02 4.42
CA GLN A 478 3.88 28.44 4.78
C GLN A 478 4.86 28.84 5.89
N LEU A 479 5.56 27.88 6.51
CA LEU A 479 6.48 28.15 7.62
C LEU A 479 7.83 28.63 7.07
N LYS A 480 8.22 29.88 7.35
CA LYS A 480 9.51 30.44 6.89
C LYS A 480 10.71 29.85 7.63
N GLU A 481 10.58 29.63 8.94
CA GLU A 481 11.62 29.09 9.82
C GLU A 481 10.99 28.17 10.87
N ILE A 482 11.72 27.12 11.25
CA ILE A 482 11.30 26.16 12.28
C ILE A 482 11.75 26.72 13.64
N PRO A 483 10.87 26.82 14.66
CA PRO A 483 11.25 27.30 15.98
C PRO A 483 12.32 26.42 16.66
N ASP A 484 13.30 27.03 17.32
CA ASP A 484 14.38 26.34 18.05
C ASP A 484 13.86 25.35 19.10
N GLU A 485 12.72 25.66 19.72
CA GLU A 485 12.06 24.79 20.70
C GLU A 485 11.74 23.39 20.12
N VAL A 486 11.44 23.29 18.82
CA VAL A 486 11.14 22.02 18.15
C VAL A 486 12.39 21.14 18.07
N PHE A 487 13.54 21.73 17.75
CA PHE A 487 14.82 21.03 17.71
C PHE A 487 15.25 20.57 19.10
N LEU A 488 15.05 21.42 20.11
CA LEU A 488 15.32 21.07 21.50
C LEU A 488 14.48 19.88 21.96
N LYS A 489 13.17 19.90 21.68
CA LYS A 489 12.27 18.80 22.03
C LYS A 489 12.62 17.49 21.30
N ALA A 490 12.98 17.54 20.02
CA ALA A 490 13.46 16.37 19.29
C ALA A 490 14.76 15.80 19.90
N SER A 491 15.69 16.68 20.29
CA SER A 491 16.95 16.30 20.93
C SER A 491 16.72 15.65 22.30
N ASN A 492 15.85 16.24 23.13
CA ASN A 492 15.48 15.69 24.43
C ASN A 492 14.84 14.30 24.30
N PHE A 493 13.99 14.10 23.30
CA PHE A 493 13.40 12.79 23.01
C PHE A 493 14.45 11.75 22.62
N GLU A 494 15.41 12.12 21.76
CA GLU A 494 16.52 11.24 21.40
C GLU A 494 17.37 10.85 22.61
N GLU A 495 17.74 11.83 23.45
CA GLU A 495 18.55 11.62 24.63
C GLU A 495 17.83 10.72 25.66
N HIS A 496 16.53 10.96 25.88
CA HIS A 496 15.70 10.12 26.73
C HIS A 496 15.66 8.67 26.22
N PHE A 497 15.43 8.48 24.92
CA PHE A 497 15.40 7.15 24.30
C PHE A 497 16.75 6.44 24.41
N ARG A 498 17.85 7.17 24.15
CA ARG A 498 19.22 6.66 24.25
C ARG A 498 19.55 6.24 25.67
N THR A 499 19.17 7.03 26.67
CA THR A 499 19.42 6.74 28.09
C THR A 499 18.68 5.47 28.54
N GLN A 500 17.41 5.36 28.19
CA GLN A 500 16.61 4.15 28.48
C GLN A 500 17.21 2.90 27.84
N LEU A 501 17.72 3.03 26.61
CA LEU A 501 18.33 1.91 25.89
C LEU A 501 19.72 1.53 26.44
N ALA A 502 20.51 2.51 26.88
CA ALA A 502 21.83 2.28 27.47
C ALA A 502 21.77 1.50 28.80
N ASN A 503 20.65 1.60 29.52
CA ASN A 503 20.40 0.81 30.73
C ASN A 503 20.14 -0.68 30.42
N ASN A 504 19.91 -1.06 29.16
CA ASN A 504 19.66 -2.44 28.80
C ASN A 504 20.98 -3.26 28.88
N PRO A 505 21.00 -4.39 29.61
CA PRO A 505 22.22 -5.19 29.80
C PRO A 505 22.78 -5.80 28.51
N ARG A 506 22.01 -5.84 27.42
CA ARG A 506 22.46 -6.31 26.11
C ARG A 506 23.18 -5.26 25.28
N ASN A 507 23.19 -4.00 25.71
CA ASN A 507 23.79 -2.88 25.00
C ASN A 507 23.41 -2.86 23.49
N PRO A 508 22.11 -2.81 23.16
CA PRO A 508 21.66 -2.87 21.78
C PRO A 508 22.17 -1.66 20.98
N ILE A 509 22.42 -1.89 19.69
CA ILE A 509 22.92 -0.85 18.79
C ILE A 509 21.80 0.15 18.54
N LEU A 510 22.00 1.41 18.95
CA LEU A 510 21.14 2.50 18.54
C LEU A 510 21.62 3.05 17.19
N LYS A 511 20.78 2.91 16.16
CA LYS A 511 20.95 3.66 14.92
C LYS A 511 19.98 4.83 14.92
N VAL A 512 20.50 6.02 15.15
CA VAL A 512 19.77 7.25 14.90
C VAL A 512 19.95 7.55 13.43
N GLY A 513 18.90 7.34 12.64
CA GLY A 513 18.97 7.61 11.23
C GLY A 513 18.80 9.11 10.98
N GLU A 514 19.81 9.76 10.41
CA GLU A 514 19.51 10.63 9.29
C GLU A 514 19.10 9.71 8.13
N LEU A 515 17.79 9.54 7.96
CA LEU A 515 17.23 9.06 6.69
C LEU A 515 17.67 7.66 6.21
N GLU A 516 17.61 6.61 7.04
CA GLU A 516 17.76 5.23 6.54
C GLU A 516 16.83 4.23 7.21
N ASN A 517 15.85 3.67 6.46
CA ASN A 517 15.22 2.41 6.84
C ASN A 517 14.36 1.73 5.78
N GLU A 518 14.37 0.42 5.97
CA GLU A 518 13.55 -0.62 5.39
C GLU A 518 12.07 -0.55 5.86
N ASP A 519 11.21 -0.66 4.84
CA ASP A 519 9.81 -1.14 4.70
C ASP A 519 8.58 -0.48 5.37
#